data_AF-A0AA97E0K1-F1
#
_entry.id   AF-A0AA97E0K1-F1
#
_cell.length_a   1.000
_cell.length_b   1.000
_cell.length_c   1.000
_cell.angle_alpha   90.00
_cell.angle_beta   90.00
_cell.angle_gamma   90.00
#
_symmetry.space_group_name_H-M   'P 1'
#
loop_
_entity.id
_entity.type
_entity.pdbx_description
1 polymer ?
#
loop_
_entity_poly.entity_id
_entity_poly.type
_entity_poly.pdbx_seq_one_letter_code
_entity_poly.pdbx_strand_id
1 'polypeptide(L)' 'MSQLANYISEKRQQKPILSMTHVVYGYPSIQESLDWMATLLAAGADFIEVQFPFSNPVADGYNHSRGLSRCTA' A
#
# COMPACT_ATOMS: atom_id res chain seq x y z
N MET A 1 -15.31 -17.57 7.03
CA MET A 1 -14.68 -16.22 7.08
C MET A 1 -13.68 -16.09 5.95
N SER A 2 -13.39 -14.88 5.48
CA SER A 2 -12.38 -14.65 4.43
C SER A 2 -10.96 -14.93 4.95
N GLN A 3 -10.02 -15.23 4.06
CA GLN A 3 -8.61 -15.46 4.42
C GLN A 3 -8.02 -14.27 5.19
N LEU A 4 -8.34 -13.05 4.75
CA LEU A 4 -7.92 -11.81 5.42
C LEU A 4 -8.49 -11.70 6.84
N ALA A 5 -9.77 -12.02 7.04
CA ALA A 5 -10.41 -11.96 8.36
C ALA A 5 -9.75 -12.94 9.35
N ASN A 6 -9.40 -14.15 8.88
CA ASN A 6 -8.69 -15.12 9.69
C ASN A 6 -7.29 -14.60 10.08
N TYR A 7 -6.53 -14.09 9.11
CA TYR A 7 -5.20 -13.53 9.35
C TYR A 7 -5.22 -12.36 10.35
N ILE A 8 -6.19 -11.44 10.21
CA ILE A 8 -6.36 -10.33 11.18
C ILE A 8 -6.66 -10.87 12.57
N SER A 9 -7.57 -11.84 12.68
CA SER A 9 -7.94 -12.45 13.97
C SER A 9 -6.73 -13.08 14.67
N GLU A 10 -5.92 -13.84 13.92
CA GLU A 10 -4.70 -14.49 14.43
C GLU A 10 -3.64 -13.46 14.84
N LYS A 11 -3.34 -12.48 13.99
CA LYS A 11 -2.32 -11.45 14.29
C LYS A 11 -2.69 -10.58 15.49
N ARG A 12 -3.98 -10.28 15.69
CA ARG A 12 -4.44 -9.47 16.82
C ARG A 12 -4.26 -10.15 18.18
N GLN A 13 -4.07 -11.46 18.23
CA GLN A 13 -3.71 -12.17 19.47
C GLN A 13 -2.31 -11.79 19.96
N GLN A 14 -1.41 -11.44 19.04
CA GLN A 14 -0.01 -11.11 19.33
C GLN A 14 0.22 -9.60 19.38
N LYS A 15 -0.47 -8.85 18.51
CA LYS A 15 -0.31 -7.40 18.34
C LYS A 15 -1.68 -6.72 18.32
N PRO A 16 -2.08 -5.98 19.36
CA PRO A 16 -3.46 -5.47 19.48
C PRO A 16 -3.84 -4.46 18.39
N ILE A 17 -2.84 -3.75 17.83
CA ILE A 17 -2.99 -2.77 16.75
C ILE A 17 -2.14 -3.21 15.56
N LEU A 18 -2.75 -3.38 14.39
CA LEU A 18 -2.07 -3.73 13.15
C LEU A 18 -1.83 -2.47 12.31
N SER A 19 -0.68 -2.41 11.62
CA SER A 19 -0.28 -1.30 10.76
C SER A 19 -0.59 -1.62 9.30
N MET A 20 -1.21 -0.67 8.60
CA MET A 20 -1.43 -0.69 7.16
C MET A 20 -0.62 0.45 6.55
N THR A 21 0.23 0.14 5.57
CA THR A 21 1.00 1.13 4.82
C THR A 21 0.49 1.21 3.39
N HIS A 22 0.45 2.41 2.82
CA HIS A 22 -0.02 2.64 1.47
C HIS A 22 1.16 2.86 0.51
N VAL A 23 1.15 2.18 -0.63
CA VAL A 23 2.14 2.33 -1.70
C VAL A 23 1.44 2.52 -3.04
N VAL A 24 1.91 3.47 -3.83
CA VAL A 24 1.48 3.64 -5.22
C VAL A 24 2.38 2.83 -6.13
N TYR A 25 1.82 1.85 -6.81
CA TYR A 25 2.57 1.03 -7.76
C TYR A 25 3.06 1.88 -8.93
N GLY A 26 4.36 1.77 -9.25
CA GLY A 26 4.98 2.55 -10.32
C GLY A 26 5.52 3.91 -9.90
N TYR A 27 5.35 4.34 -8.64
CA TYR A 27 5.95 5.58 -8.13
C TYR A 27 7.12 5.29 -7.18
N PRO A 28 8.29 5.93 -7.34
CA PRO A 28 8.71 6.78 -8.45
C PRO A 28 9.06 6.00 -9.73
N SER A 29 9.28 4.70 -9.62
CA SER A 29 9.35 3.73 -10.73
C SER A 29 8.76 2.39 -10.28
N ILE A 30 8.52 1.45 -11.21
CA ILE A 30 8.04 0.11 -10.85
C ILE A 30 8.99 -0.56 -9.87
N GLN A 31 10.30 -0.58 -10.17
CA GLN A 31 11.30 -1.21 -9.34
C GLN A 31 11.35 -0.59 -7.95
N GLU A 32 11.39 0.74 -7.84
CA GLU A 32 11.42 1.42 -6.54
C GLU A 32 10.15 1.18 -5.74
N SER A 33 8.98 1.12 -6.38
CA SER A 33 7.73 0.79 -5.69
C SER A 33 7.74 -0.64 -5.13
N LEU A 34 8.35 -1.59 -5.84
CA LEU A 34 8.53 -2.97 -5.35
C LEU A 34 9.53 -3.02 -4.19
N ASP A 35 10.65 -2.32 -4.29
CA ASP A 35 11.68 -2.25 -3.25
C ASP A 35 11.13 -1.60 -1.97
N TRP A 36 10.28 -0.59 -2.10
CA TRP A 36 9.57 0.01 -0.98
C TRP A 36 8.62 -0.97 -0.31
N MET A 37 7.84 -1.74 -1.07
CA MET A 37 6.96 -2.76 -0.48
C MET A 37 7.75 -3.81 0.31
N ALA A 38 8.86 -4.30 -0.25
CA ALA A 38 9.74 -5.24 0.45
C ALA A 38 10.31 -4.64 1.74
N THR A 39 10.74 -3.38 1.69
CA THR A 39 11.29 -2.65 2.85
C THR A 39 10.24 -2.44 3.93
N LEU A 40 9.01 -2.08 3.57
CA LEU A 40 7.91 -1.85 4.53
C LEU A 40 7.49 -3.15 5.23
N LEU A 41 7.45 -4.26 4.50
CA LEU A 41 7.22 -5.59 5.10
C LEU A 41 8.33 -5.95 6.08
N ALA A 42 9.59 -5.74 5.70
CA ALA A 42 10.74 -5.99 6.57
C ALA A 42 10.75 -5.09 7.83
N ALA A 43 10.23 -3.86 7.71
CA ALA A 43 10.08 -2.92 8.82
C ALA A 43 8.90 -3.27 9.77
N GLY A 44 8.08 -4.28 9.43
CA GLY A 44 7.00 -4.76 10.28
C GLY A 44 5.62 -4.16 9.97
N ALA A 45 5.40 -3.65 8.76
CA ALA A 45 4.04 -3.39 8.27
C ALA A 45 3.26 -4.72 8.22
N ASP A 46 2.06 -4.75 8.80
CA ASP A 46 1.23 -5.96 8.82
C ASP A 46 0.50 -6.15 7.49
N PHE A 47 0.21 -5.04 6.81
CA PHE A 47 -0.47 -4.99 5.53
C PHE A 47 0.10 -3.89 4.65
N ILE A 48 0.03 -4.12 3.34
CA ILE A 48 0.30 -3.12 2.32
C ILE A 48 -0.95 -2.95 1.46
N GLU A 49 -1.43 -1.72 1.38
CA GLU A 49 -2.42 -1.30 0.40
C GLU A 49 -1.70 -0.79 -0.84
N VAL A 50 -1.92 -1.47 -1.97
CA VAL A 50 -1.29 -1.12 -3.24
C VAL A 50 -2.29 -0.41 -4.12
N GLN A 51 -2.04 0.88 -4.36
CA GLN A 51 -2.80 1.67 -5.33
C GLN A 51 -2.20 1.50 -6.72
N PHE A 52 -3.04 1.06 -7.66
CA PHE A 52 -2.71 1.11 -9.08
C PHE A 52 -3.09 2.49 -9.65
N PRO A 53 -2.19 3.14 -10.41
CA PRO A 53 -2.47 4.46 -10.93
C PRO A 53 -3.66 4.42 -11.90
N PHE A 54 -4.58 5.38 -11.73
CA PHE A 54 -5.77 5.55 -12.57
C PHE A 54 -5.77 6.94 -13.21
N SER A 55 -6.35 7.07 -14.40
CA SER A 55 -6.29 8.30 -15.21
C SER A 55 -7.06 9.48 -14.61
N ASN A 56 -8.11 9.21 -13.83
CA ASN A 56 -8.93 10.22 -13.15
C ASN A 56 -9.07 9.89 -11.64
N PRO A 57 -8.08 10.25 -10.81
CA PRO A 57 -8.14 10.02 -9.37
C PRO A 57 -9.01 11.09 -8.69
N VAL A 58 -10.33 10.96 -8.81
CA VAL A 58 -11.29 11.92 -8.19
C VAL A 58 -11.36 11.75 -6.66
N ALA A 59 -11.01 10.57 -6.15
CA ALA A 59 -11.04 10.24 -4.73
C ALA A 59 -9.71 10.51 -4.00
N ASP A 60 -8.60 10.68 -4.73
CA ASP A 60 -7.29 10.91 -4.11
C ASP A 60 -7.01 12.41 -4.00
N GLY A 61 -6.68 12.88 -2.80
CA GLY A 61 -6.42 14.31 -2.55
C GLY A 61 -5.30 14.90 -3.43
N TYR A 62 -5.27 16.22 -3.58
CA TYR A 62 -4.42 16.96 -4.54
C TYR A 62 -2.91 16.59 -4.52
N ASN A 63 -2.36 16.16 -3.39
CA ASN A 63 -0.96 15.72 -3.31
C ASN A 63 -0.71 14.34 -3.94
N HIS A 64 -1.69 13.44 -3.90
CA HIS A 64 -1.60 12.10 -4.48
C HIS A 64 -1.79 12.13 -6.00
N SER A 65 -2.69 12.99 -6.50
CA SER A 65 -2.91 13.13 -7.95
C SER A 65 -1.65 13.54 -8.73
N ARG A 66 -0.71 14.27 -8.10
CA ARG A 66 0.61 14.57 -8.68
C ARG A 66 1.53 13.35 -8.80
N GLY A 67 1.48 12.42 -7.85
CA GLY A 67 2.22 11.15 -7.93
C GLY A 67 1.66 10.24 -9.02
N LEU A 68 0.33 10.13 -9.09
CA LEU A 68 -0.40 9.38 -10.13
C LEU A 68 -0.07 9.89 -11.55
N SER A 69 -0.11 11.21 -11.77
CA SER A 69 0.18 11.79 -13.09
C SER A 69 1.62 11.54 -13.56
N ARG A 70 2.57 11.31 -12.63
CA ARG A 70 3.96 10.92 -12.96
C ARG A 70 4.13 9.43 -13.25
N CYS A 71 3.18 8.59 -12.86
CA CYS A 71 3.20 7.14 -13.12
C CYS A 71 2.51 6.75 -14.43
N THR A 72 1.62 7.61 -14.95
CA THR A 72 0.86 7.37 -16.19
C THR A 72 1.52 7.94 -17.44
N ALA A 73 2.78 8.39 -17.35
CA ALA A 73 3.54 8.96 -18.46
C ALA A 73 4.54 7.95 -19.03
#